data_AF-X1VN40-F1
#
_entry.id   AF-X1VN40-F1
#
_cell.length_a   1.000
_cell.length_b   1.000
_cell.length_c   1.000
_cell.angle_alpha   90.00
_cell.angle_beta   90.00
_cell.angle_gamma   90.00
#
_symmetry.space_group_name_H-M   'P 1'
#
loop_
_entity.id
_entity.type
_entity.pdbx_description
1 polymer ?
#
loop_
_entity_poly.entity_id
_entity_poly.type
_entity_poly.pdbx_seq_one_letter_code
_entity_poly.pdbx_strand_id
1 'polypeptide(L)'
;KKEGIYVDIVSGEPLFSSLDKFDSGTGWPSFTKPLEPDNILDKEDKSLFTSRMEVRSKNADSHLGHVFEDGPAPTGLRYCMNSASLRFIPKEDLEKEGYGQYKKLFE
;
A
#
# COMPACT_ATOMS: atom_id res chain seq x y z
N LYS A 1 -7.01 -2.59 14.56
CA LYS A 1 -6.79 -1.87 13.28
C LYS A 1 -7.90 -0.83 13.15
N LYS A 2 -7.58 0.43 12.79
CA LYS A 2 -8.61 1.40 12.42
C LYS A 2 -8.95 1.23 10.94
N GLU A 3 -10.21 1.43 10.58
CA GLU A 3 -10.66 1.45 9.19
C GLU A 3 -10.20 2.74 8.50
N GLY A 4 -9.67 2.64 7.29
CA GLY A 4 -9.18 3.77 6.52
C GLY A 4 -8.25 3.35 5.39
N ILE A 5 -7.68 4.32 4.69
CA ILE A 5 -6.76 4.08 3.57
C ILE A 5 -5.37 4.64 3.89
N TYR A 6 -4.38 4.13 3.19
CA TYR A 6 -3.01 4.63 3.16
C TYR A 6 -2.81 5.29 1.80
N VAL A 7 -2.43 6.56 1.84
CA VAL A 7 -2.11 7.37 0.67
C VAL A 7 -0.60 7.64 0.61
N ASP A 8 -0.09 7.99 -0.57
CA ASP A 8 1.27 8.50 -0.69
C ASP A 8 1.40 9.80 0.12
N ILE A 9 2.46 9.89 0.93
CA ILE A 9 2.75 11.10 1.72
C ILE A 9 3.07 12.33 0.85
N VAL A 10 3.56 12.12 -0.39
CA VAL A 10 3.97 13.16 -1.32
C VAL A 10 2.83 13.63 -2.21
N SER A 11 2.20 12.71 -2.96
CA SER A 11 1.13 13.05 -3.92
C SER A 11 -0.28 13.03 -3.33
N GLY A 12 -0.49 12.30 -2.22
CA GLY A 12 -1.82 11.99 -1.71
C GLY A 12 -2.56 10.92 -2.51
N GLU A 13 -1.94 10.29 -3.51
CA GLU A 13 -2.65 9.27 -4.28
C GLU A 13 -3.00 8.04 -3.40
N PRO A 14 -4.18 7.44 -3.58
CA PRO A 14 -4.61 6.29 -2.78
C PRO A 14 -3.82 5.04 -3.16
N LEU A 15 -3.15 4.41 -2.18
CA LEU A 15 -2.25 3.28 -2.41
C LEU A 15 -2.78 1.96 -1.84
N PHE A 16 -3.19 1.93 -0.57
CA PHE A 16 -3.61 0.70 0.11
C PHE A 16 -4.81 0.90 1.03
N SER A 17 -5.59 -0.17 1.27
CA SER A 17 -6.67 -0.18 2.27
C SER A 17 -6.22 -0.84 3.57
N SER A 18 -6.76 -0.40 4.71
CA SER A 18 -6.60 -1.09 5.99
C SER A 18 -7.22 -2.49 6.03
N LEU A 19 -8.17 -2.79 5.13
CA LEU A 19 -8.81 -4.11 5.00
C LEU A 19 -7.82 -5.16 4.48
N ASP A 20 -6.95 -4.75 3.56
CA ASP A 20 -5.93 -5.59 2.96
C ASP A 20 -4.63 -5.60 3.76
N LYS A 21 -4.53 -4.76 4.79
CA LYS A 21 -3.41 -4.76 5.72
C LYS A 21 -3.44 -6.02 6.56
N PHE A 22 -2.31 -6.69 6.74
CA PHE A 22 -2.14 -7.80 7.68
C PHE A 22 -0.89 -7.62 8.54
N ASP A 23 -0.74 -8.47 9.56
CA ASP A 23 0.47 -8.53 10.37
C ASP A 23 1.36 -9.63 9.80
N SER A 24 2.50 -9.24 9.24
CA SER A 24 3.48 -10.16 8.66
C SER A 24 4.59 -10.54 9.65
N GLY A 25 4.64 -9.92 10.84
CA GLY A 25 5.74 -10.10 11.80
C GLY A 25 7.09 -9.52 11.36
N THR A 26 7.14 -8.82 10.21
CA THR A 26 8.40 -8.28 9.66
C THR A 26 8.80 -6.92 10.23
N GLY A 27 7.90 -6.24 10.94
CA GLY A 27 8.11 -4.88 11.46
C GLY A 27 7.66 -3.76 10.52
N TRP A 28 7.33 -4.06 9.27
CA TRP A 28 6.81 -3.10 8.29
C TRP A 28 5.32 -3.32 8.00
N PRO A 29 4.55 -2.26 7.68
CA PRO A 29 3.17 -2.42 7.24
C PRO A 29 3.11 -3.28 5.97
N SER A 30 2.35 -4.37 6.05
CA SER A 30 2.20 -5.34 4.97
C SER A 30 0.76 -5.40 4.48
N PHE A 31 0.58 -5.46 3.16
CA PHE A 31 -0.72 -5.52 2.49
C PHE A 31 -0.77 -6.67 1.50
N THR A 32 -1.95 -7.22 1.26
CA THR A 32 -2.15 -8.33 0.30
C THR A 32 -2.33 -7.86 -1.14
N LYS A 33 -2.83 -6.64 -1.33
CA LYS A 33 -3.06 -6.00 -2.63
C LYS A 33 -3.11 -4.47 -2.52
N PRO A 34 -2.83 -3.75 -3.61
CA PRO A 34 -3.07 -2.31 -3.69
C PRO A 34 -4.56 -1.99 -3.74
N LEU A 35 -4.91 -0.77 -3.35
CA LEU A 35 -6.27 -0.23 -3.43
C LEU A 35 -6.67 0.01 -4.89
N GLU A 36 -5.76 0.60 -5.65
CA GLU A 36 -5.88 0.84 -7.10
C GLU A 36 -4.60 0.31 -7.75
N PRO A 37 -4.64 -0.82 -8.48
CA PRO A 37 -3.45 -1.37 -9.14
C PRO A 37 -2.78 -0.37 -10.07
N ASP A 38 -3.58 0.51 -10.69
CA ASP A 38 -3.08 1.55 -11.60
C ASP A 38 -2.27 2.65 -10.91
N ASN A 39 -2.29 2.76 -9.57
CA ASN A 39 -1.49 3.74 -8.82
C ASN A 39 -0.12 3.19 -8.37
N ILE A 40 0.14 1.90 -8.66
CA ILE A 40 1.39 1.23 -8.31
C ILE A 40 2.21 0.96 -9.57
N LEU A 41 3.52 1.18 -9.46
CA LEU A 41 4.50 0.77 -10.44
C LEU A 41 5.44 -0.27 -9.83
N ASP A 42 5.42 -1.45 -10.42
CA ASP A 42 6.33 -2.54 -10.06
C ASP A 42 7.57 -2.47 -10.94
N LYS A 43 8.74 -2.46 -10.31
CA LYS A 43 10.04 -2.36 -10.98
C LYS A 43 10.97 -3.46 -10.50
N GLU A 44 11.62 -4.15 -11.44
CA GLU A 44 12.66 -5.12 -11.08
C GLU A 44 13.84 -4.41 -10.39
N ASP A 45 14.10 -4.81 -9.14
CA ASP A 45 15.26 -4.41 -8.36
C ASP A 45 16.31 -5.52 -8.38
N LYS A 46 17.43 -5.25 -9.04
CA LYS A 46 18.59 -6.14 -9.19
C LYS A 46 19.76 -5.72 -8.29
N SER A 47 19.54 -4.85 -7.31
CA SER A 47 20.63 -4.26 -6.51
C SER A 47 21.25 -5.23 -5.50
N LEU A 48 20.53 -6.28 -5.12
CA LEU A 48 21.00 -7.34 -4.22
C LEU A 48 20.95 -8.67 -4.97
N PHE A 49 21.76 -9.65 -4.55
CA PHE A 49 21.86 -10.99 -5.16
C PHE A 49 20.53 -11.80 -5.25
N THR A 50 19.42 -11.20 -4.81
CA THR A 50 18.05 -11.68 -4.97
C THR A 50 17.27 -10.67 -5.81
N SER A 51 16.62 -11.13 -6.88
CA SER A 51 15.65 -10.36 -7.63
C SER A 51 14.48 -9.99 -6.72
N ARG A 52 14.34 -8.71 -6.38
CA ARG A 52 13.16 -8.17 -5.67
C ARG A 52 12.36 -7.32 -6.63
N MET A 53 11.09 -7.12 -6.34
CA MET A 53 10.25 -6.20 -7.09
C MET A 53 9.99 -4.98 -6.23
N GLU A 54 10.62 -3.86 -6.59
CA GLU A 54 10.42 -2.56 -5.98
C GLU A 54 9.03 -2.05 -6.34
N VAL A 55 8.33 -1.48 -5.35
CA VAL A 55 7.01 -0.92 -5.48
C VAL A 55 7.12 0.59 -5.34
N ARG A 56 6.61 1.33 -6.32
CA ARG A 56 6.59 2.79 -6.34
C ARG A 56 5.19 3.34 -6.57
N SER A 57 4.96 4.56 -6.13
CA SER A 57 3.74 5.29 -6.49
C SER A 57 3.83 5.84 -7.91
N LYS A 58 2.72 5.88 -8.61
CA LYS A 58 2.71 6.29 -10.02
C LYS A 58 2.85 7.79 -10.21
N ASN A 59 2.17 8.61 -9.39
CA ASN A 59 2.15 10.05 -9.63
C ASN A 59 3.39 10.77 -9.08
N ALA A 60 3.96 10.31 -7.96
CA ALA A 60 5.14 10.92 -7.35
C ALA A 60 6.47 10.15 -7.59
N ASP A 61 6.43 8.94 -8.16
CA ASP A 61 7.59 8.03 -8.22
C ASP A 61 8.21 7.81 -6.82
N SER A 62 7.39 7.87 -5.76
CA SER A 62 7.83 7.67 -4.38
C SER A 62 8.22 6.21 -4.21
N HIS A 63 9.38 5.96 -3.61
CA HIS A 63 9.75 4.62 -3.18
C HIS A 63 8.84 4.19 -2.02
N LEU A 64 8.01 3.16 -2.24
CA LEU A 64 7.07 2.66 -1.24
C LEU A 64 7.61 1.44 -0.50
N GLY A 65 8.33 0.55 -1.19
CA GLY A 65 8.92 -0.65 -0.60
C GLY A 65 9.10 -1.76 -1.64
N HIS A 66 8.75 -2.99 -1.25
CA HIS A 66 8.90 -4.17 -2.11
C HIS A 66 7.69 -5.10 -2.02
N VAL A 67 7.44 -5.85 -3.09
CA VAL A 67 6.45 -6.93 -3.13
C VAL A 67 7.13 -8.30 -3.18
N PHE A 68 6.56 -9.27 -2.48
CA PHE A 68 7.05 -10.64 -2.34
C PHE A 68 5.92 -11.65 -2.60
N GLU A 69 6.26 -12.85 -3.08
CA GLU A 69 5.30 -13.95 -3.35
C GLU A 69 5.10 -14.88 -2.14
N ASP A 70 5.40 -14.40 -0.93
CA ASP A 70 5.27 -15.12 0.35
C ASP A 70 4.08 -14.62 1.20
N GLY A 71 3.09 -14.01 0.54
CA GLY A 71 1.90 -13.47 1.18
C GLY A 71 0.82 -14.52 1.47
N PRO A 72 -0.19 -14.16 2.28
CA PRO A 72 -1.32 -15.04 2.54
C PRO A 72 -2.21 -15.20 1.30
N ALA A 73 -2.97 -16.30 1.26
CA ALA A 73 -4.06 -16.48 0.30
C ALA A 73 -5.10 -15.36 0.45
N PRO A 74 -5.82 -14.96 -0.62
CA PRO A 74 -5.85 -15.60 -1.95
C PRO A 74 -4.81 -15.09 -2.94
N THR A 75 -4.20 -13.91 -2.71
CA THR A 75 -3.27 -13.32 -3.68
C THR A 75 -1.91 -13.99 -3.66
N GLY A 76 -1.47 -14.50 -2.49
CA GLY A 76 -0.10 -14.97 -2.31
C GLY A 76 0.94 -13.85 -2.31
N LEU A 77 0.51 -12.59 -2.40
CA LEU A 77 1.38 -11.42 -2.47
C LEU A 77 1.47 -10.72 -1.12
N ARG A 78 2.67 -10.24 -0.80
CA ARG A 78 2.96 -9.40 0.36
C ARG A 78 3.63 -8.11 -0.09
N TYR A 79 2.87 -7.04 -0.10
CA TYR A 79 3.36 -5.67 -0.28
C TYR A 79 3.90 -5.17 1.04
N CYS A 80 5.23 -5.21 1.21
CA CYS A 80 5.94 -4.77 2.40
C CYS A 80 6.38 -3.30 2.23
N MET A 81 5.59 -2.38 2.78
CA MET A 81 5.74 -0.95 2.54
C MET A 81 6.47 -0.25 3.69
N ASN A 82 7.14 0.86 3.39
CA ASN A 82 7.71 1.74 4.39
C ASN A 82 6.60 2.60 5.01
N SER A 83 6.52 2.66 6.34
CA SER A 83 5.56 3.53 7.00
C SER A 83 5.84 5.02 6.74
N ALA A 84 7.09 5.39 6.49
CA ALA A 84 7.49 6.78 6.23
C ALA A 84 7.00 7.30 4.87
N SER A 85 6.69 6.43 3.91
CA SER A 85 6.16 6.80 2.60
C SER A 85 4.63 6.85 2.56
N LEU A 86 3.96 6.48 3.65
CA LEU A 86 2.51 6.35 3.72
C LEU A 86 1.90 7.31 4.75
N ARG A 87 0.79 7.94 4.38
CA ARG A 87 -0.07 8.68 5.31
C ARG A 87 -1.38 7.94 5.48
N PHE A 88 -1.77 7.68 6.73
CA PHE A 88 -3.04 7.02 7.02
C PHE A 88 -4.17 8.05 7.14
N ILE A 89 -5.28 7.81 6.45
CA ILE A 89 -6.51 8.60 6.55
C ILE A 89 -7.61 7.70 7.13
N PRO A 90 -8.14 8.01 8.32
CA PRO A 90 -9.19 7.20 8.93
C PRO A 90 -10.51 7.35 8.14
N LYS A 91 -11.34 6.30 8.16
CA LYS A 91 -12.65 6.24 7.49
C LYS A 91 -13.51 7.49 7.73
N GLU A 92 -13.49 8.00 8.95
CA GLU A 92 -14.26 9.18 9.39
C GLU A 92 -13.83 10.50 8.73
N ASP A 93 -12.61 10.57 8.20
CA ASP A 93 -12.07 11.76 7.53
C ASP A 93 -11.95 11.60 6.01
N LEU A 94 -12.26 10.42 5.45
CA LEU A 94 -12.20 10.18 4.00
C LEU A 94 -13.00 11.20 3.19
N GLU A 95 -14.23 11.52 3.60
CA GLU A 95 -15.06 12.51 2.89
C GLU A 95 -14.47 13.91 2.98
N LYS A 96 -13.97 14.31 4.16
CA LYS A 96 -13.40 15.64 4.40
C LYS A 96 -12.12 15.86 3.60
N GLU A 97 -11.33 14.80 3.45
CA GLU A 97 -10.05 14.84 2.73
C GLU A 97 -10.17 14.57 1.22
N GLY A 98 -11.40 14.40 0.69
CA GLY A 98 -11.63 14.22 -0.75
C GLY A 98 -11.57 12.77 -1.26
N TYR A 99 -11.48 11.80 -0.35
CA TYR A 99 -11.43 10.35 -0.63
C TYR A 99 -12.79 9.65 -0.40
N GLY A 100 -13.89 10.40 -0.42
CA GLY A 100 -15.23 9.90 -0.07
C GLY A 100 -15.68 8.68 -0.88
N GLN A 101 -15.19 8.51 -2.11
CA GLN A 101 -15.49 7.33 -2.93
C GLN A 101 -15.03 6.01 -2.28
N TYR A 102 -13.95 6.04 -1.48
CA TYR A 102 -13.40 4.88 -0.81
C TYR A 102 -14.10 4.53 0.50
N LYS A 103 -14.98 5.41 1.01
CA LYS A 103 -15.73 5.16 2.25
C LYS A 103 -16.61 3.91 2.15
N LYS A 104 -17.18 3.67 0.95
CA LYS A 104 -18.02 2.50 0.63
C LYS A 104 -17.31 1.15 0.79
N LEU A 105 -15.97 1.14 0.82
CA LEU A 105 -15.21 -0.09 1.04
C LEU A 105 -15.34 -0.61 2.47
N PHE A 106 -15.71 0.26 3.41
CA PHE A 106 -15.77 -0.03 4.84
C PHE A 106 -17.22 -0.10 5.36
N GLU A 107 -18.22 -0.09 4.48
CA GLU A 107 -19.64 -0.16 4.83
C GLU A 107 -20.19 -1.59 4.78
#